data_AF-A0A817N932-F1
#
_entry.id   AF-A0A817N932-F1
#
_cell.length_a   1.000
_cell.length_b   1.000
_cell.length_c   1.000
_cell.angle_alpha   90.00
_cell.angle_beta   90.00
_cell.angle_gamma   90.00
#
_symmetry.space_group_name_H-M   'P 1'
#
loop_
_entity.id
_entity.type
_entity.pdbx_description
1 polymer ?
#
loop_
_entity_poly.entity_id
_entity_poly.type
_entity_poly.pdbx_seq_one_letter_code
_entity_poly.pdbx_strand_id
1 'polypeptide(L)'
;MLNRFMDNNFIRKLIQYIVIEDEKNETNFNIHRFRMFNDLFRNFDLDLIDHFIEHLNILIDEKTKEKYKGCYREDLDPRRMYCLIEFIRTLINNKTTGNTFLETSRWFLVLKRTIFEWRIPTLWCAINEYVKEMLDHPYKAVREYIANLHCVLSVSLSFDIKLPNGQSTHHPDANRFIDTIHERLHQAIEIYERKPLG
;
A
#
# COMPACT_ATOMS: atom_id res chain seq x y z
N MET A 1 -26.54 9.08 -22.44
CA MET A 1 -25.42 8.26 -21.90
C MET A 1 -25.47 8.24 -20.37
N LEU A 2 -25.49 9.40 -19.70
CA LEU A 2 -25.59 9.51 -18.24
C LEU A 2 -26.83 8.79 -17.64
N ASN A 3 -28.01 8.96 -18.24
CA ASN A 3 -29.26 8.33 -17.76
C ASN A 3 -29.19 6.79 -17.66
N ARG A 4 -28.30 6.14 -18.41
CA ARG A 4 -28.11 4.68 -18.31
C ARG A 4 -27.26 4.30 -17.10
N PHE A 5 -26.30 5.15 -16.71
CA PHE A 5 -25.47 4.95 -15.53
C PHE A 5 -26.12 5.42 -14.23
N MET A 6 -27.33 6.00 -14.28
CA MET A 6 -28.19 6.21 -13.11
C MET A 6 -29.18 5.05 -12.91
N ASP A 7 -29.28 4.11 -13.86
CA ASP A 7 -30.16 2.95 -13.74
C ASP A 7 -29.44 1.81 -13.01
N ASN A 8 -29.81 1.57 -11.76
CA ASN A 8 -29.26 0.50 -10.92
C ASN A 8 -29.35 -0.88 -11.58
N ASN A 9 -30.38 -1.15 -12.40
CA ASN A 9 -30.48 -2.43 -13.11
C ASN A 9 -29.41 -2.56 -14.21
N PHE A 10 -29.10 -1.46 -14.90
CA PHE A 10 -28.03 -1.43 -15.89
C PHE A 10 -26.67 -1.59 -15.22
N ILE A 11 -26.40 -0.84 -14.14
CA ILE A 11 -25.13 -0.92 -13.40
C ILE A 11 -24.91 -2.33 -12.86
N ARG A 12 -25.94 -2.93 -12.26
CA ARG A 12 -25.89 -4.31 -11.77
C ARG A 12 -25.50 -5.29 -12.87
N LYS A 13 -26.14 -5.22 -14.04
CA LYS A 13 -25.82 -6.09 -15.19
C LYS A 13 -24.40 -5.85 -15.71
N LEU A 14 -23.98 -4.59 -15.79
CA LEU A 14 -22.64 -4.21 -16.20
C LEU A 14 -21.57 -4.79 -15.26
N ILE A 15 -21.76 -4.64 -13.95
CA ILE A 15 -20.85 -5.17 -12.93
C ILE A 15 -20.80 -6.70 -12.99
N GLN A 16 -21.95 -7.37 -13.05
CA GLN A 16 -22.01 -8.82 -13.18
C GLN A 16 -21.27 -9.31 -14.44
N TYR A 17 -21.45 -8.64 -15.57
CA TYR A 17 -20.73 -8.96 -16.80
C TYR A 17 -19.21 -8.86 -16.61
N ILE A 18 -18.73 -7.76 -16.01
CA ILE A 18 -17.31 -7.55 -15.72
C ILE A 18 -16.75 -8.63 -14.80
N VAL A 19 -17.50 -9.01 -13.76
CA VAL A 19 -17.10 -10.06 -12.81
C VAL A 19 -16.96 -11.42 -13.50
N ILE A 20 -17.91 -11.78 -14.37
CA ILE A 20 -17.86 -13.02 -15.15
C ILE A 20 -16.67 -13.02 -16.11
N GLU A 21 -16.38 -11.89 -16.76
CA GLU A 21 -15.24 -11.76 -17.66
C GLU A 21 -13.90 -11.93 -16.92
N ASP A 22 -13.82 -11.43 -15.68
CA ASP A 22 -12.66 -11.58 -14.78
C ASP A 22 -12.47 -12.98 -14.19
N GLU A 23 -13.49 -13.83 -14.23
CA GLU A 23 -13.40 -15.25 -13.87
C GLU A 23 -12.91 -16.10 -15.06
N LYS A 24 -13.17 -15.64 -16.29
CA LYS A 24 -12.75 -16.33 -17.52
C LYS A 24 -11.32 -16.02 -17.93
N ASN A 25 -10.88 -14.78 -17.72
CA ASN A 25 -9.53 -14.34 -18.07
C ASN A 25 -8.64 -14.43 -16.82
N GLU A 26 -7.51 -15.12 -16.90
CA GLU A 26 -6.55 -15.23 -15.79
C GLU A 26 -6.16 -13.85 -15.24
N THR A 27 -6.67 -13.55 -14.03
CA THR A 27 -6.27 -12.65 -12.93
C THR A 27 -5.47 -11.35 -13.17
N ASN A 28 -5.27 -10.89 -14.40
CA ASN A 28 -4.50 -9.69 -14.69
C ASN A 28 -5.38 -8.44 -14.68
N PHE A 29 -4.82 -7.35 -14.16
CA PHE A 29 -5.49 -6.06 -14.11
C PHE A 29 -5.81 -5.54 -15.52
N ASN A 30 -7.08 -5.22 -15.77
CA ASN A 30 -7.52 -4.69 -17.06
C ASN A 30 -7.45 -3.15 -17.08
N ILE A 31 -6.37 -2.61 -17.67
CA ILE A 31 -6.14 -1.16 -17.79
C ILE A 31 -7.24 -0.44 -18.59
N HIS A 32 -7.88 -1.10 -19.56
CA HIS A 32 -8.93 -0.49 -20.36
C HIS A 32 -10.22 -0.29 -19.56
N ARG A 33 -10.59 -1.29 -18.74
CA ARG A 33 -11.73 -1.15 -17.82
C ARG A 33 -11.47 -0.09 -16.76
N PHE A 34 -10.26 -0.02 -16.23
CA PHE A 34 -9.87 1.06 -15.34
C PHE A 34 -10.05 2.43 -15.99
N ARG A 35 -9.54 2.62 -17.23
CA ARG A 35 -9.69 3.89 -17.96
C ARG A 35 -11.16 4.24 -18.22
N MET A 36 -11.98 3.26 -18.58
CA MET A 36 -13.43 3.47 -18.78
C MET A 36 -14.09 4.06 -17.54
N PHE A 37 -13.89 3.45 -16.35
CA PHE A 37 -14.45 3.98 -15.11
C PHE A 37 -13.82 5.32 -14.72
N ASN A 38 -12.50 5.46 -14.87
CA ASN A 38 -11.80 6.70 -14.56
C ASN A 38 -12.33 7.87 -15.39
N ASP A 39 -12.61 7.68 -16.68
CA ASP A 39 -13.19 8.72 -17.54
C ASP A 39 -14.67 8.97 -17.21
N LEU A 40 -15.42 7.94 -16.82
CA LEU A 40 -16.81 8.08 -16.38
C LEU A 40 -16.90 8.97 -15.13
N PHE A 41 -16.16 8.63 -14.07
CA PHE A 41 -16.15 9.42 -12.84
C PHE A 41 -15.46 10.77 -13.01
N ARG A 42 -14.50 10.93 -13.95
CA ARG A 42 -13.97 12.27 -14.26
C ARG A 42 -15.04 13.21 -14.81
N ASN A 43 -15.99 12.70 -15.60
CA ASN A 43 -16.98 13.52 -16.28
C ASN A 43 -18.25 13.75 -15.45
N PHE A 44 -18.58 12.85 -14.52
CA PHE A 44 -19.84 12.88 -13.77
C PHE A 44 -19.68 12.81 -12.24
N ASP A 45 -18.44 12.63 -11.77
CA ASP A 45 -18.00 12.71 -10.38
C ASP A 45 -18.96 12.05 -9.36
N LEU A 46 -19.46 12.83 -8.41
CA LEU A 46 -20.27 12.34 -7.29
C LEU A 46 -21.69 11.93 -7.69
N ASP A 47 -22.24 12.43 -8.80
CA ASP A 47 -23.63 12.12 -9.20
C ASP A 47 -23.84 10.63 -9.48
N LEU A 48 -22.76 9.94 -9.85
CA LEU A 48 -22.79 8.49 -10.09
C LEU A 48 -22.41 7.67 -8.86
N ILE A 49 -21.73 8.24 -7.87
CA ILE A 49 -21.11 7.43 -6.81
C ILE A 49 -22.15 6.66 -6.00
N ASP A 50 -23.28 7.29 -5.68
CA ASP A 50 -24.37 6.68 -4.89
C ASP A 50 -24.96 5.45 -5.58
N HIS A 51 -24.98 5.43 -6.91
CA HIS A 51 -25.47 4.32 -7.71
C HIS A 51 -24.45 3.16 -7.80
N PHE A 52 -23.18 3.42 -7.48
CA PHE A 52 -22.10 2.40 -7.49
C PHE A 52 -21.75 1.89 -6.09
N ILE A 53 -21.96 2.68 -5.02
CA ILE A 53 -21.52 2.34 -3.65
C ILE A 53 -22.09 0.98 -3.19
N GLU A 54 -23.39 0.74 -3.37
CA GLU A 54 -24.02 -0.51 -2.95
C GLU A 54 -23.36 -1.72 -3.64
N HIS A 55 -23.12 -1.60 -4.95
CA HIS A 55 -22.48 -2.66 -5.71
C HIS A 55 -21.01 -2.85 -5.35
N LEU A 56 -20.28 -1.78 -5.05
CA LEU A 56 -18.89 -1.86 -4.59
C LEU A 56 -18.80 -2.57 -3.23
N ASN A 57 -19.72 -2.31 -2.31
CA ASN A 57 -19.77 -2.98 -1.01
C ASN A 57 -19.96 -4.49 -1.17
N ILE A 58 -20.90 -4.91 -2.04
CA ILE A 58 -21.12 -6.34 -2.36
C ILE A 58 -19.83 -6.98 -2.88
N LEU A 59 -19.11 -6.32 -3.80
CA LEU A 59 -17.86 -6.85 -4.37
C LEU A 59 -16.73 -6.95 -3.34
N ILE A 60 -16.66 -6.02 -2.38
CA ILE A 60 -15.67 -6.02 -1.31
C ILE A 60 -15.91 -7.21 -0.37
N ASP A 61 -17.17 -7.47 -0.04
CA ASP A 61 -17.57 -8.57 0.85
C ASP A 61 -17.42 -9.94 0.17
N GLU A 62 -17.71 -10.05 -1.13
CA GLU A 62 -17.67 -11.32 -1.87
C GLU A 62 -16.24 -11.78 -2.25
N LYS A 63 -15.27 -10.86 -2.44
CA LYS A 63 -13.95 -11.19 -3.03
C LYS A 63 -12.73 -10.58 -2.31
N THR A 64 -12.66 -10.69 -0.98
CA THR A 64 -11.46 -10.30 -0.20
C THR A 64 -10.28 -11.29 -0.30
N LYS A 65 -10.06 -11.92 -1.47
CA LYS A 65 -8.87 -12.73 -1.76
C LYS A 65 -8.26 -12.33 -3.11
N GLU A 66 -7.10 -11.69 -3.04
CA GLU A 66 -6.04 -11.71 -4.06
C GLU A 66 -6.19 -10.90 -5.38
N LYS A 67 -6.80 -9.71 -5.40
CA LYS A 67 -6.79 -8.87 -6.63
C LYS A 67 -6.37 -7.40 -6.46
N TYR A 68 -5.45 -7.11 -5.54
CA TYR A 68 -4.88 -5.76 -5.39
C TYR A 68 -3.72 -5.43 -6.36
N LYS A 69 -3.28 -6.41 -7.16
CA LYS A 69 -2.23 -6.21 -8.16
C LYS A 69 -2.76 -5.35 -9.31
N GLY A 70 -2.35 -4.09 -9.38
CA GLY A 70 -2.51 -3.24 -10.58
C GLY A 70 -3.53 -2.11 -10.51
N CYS A 71 -4.37 -2.03 -9.46
CA CYS A 71 -5.34 -0.94 -9.30
C CYS A 71 -4.69 0.34 -8.74
N TYR A 72 -3.84 1.00 -9.52
CA TYR A 72 -3.35 2.34 -9.17
C TYR A 72 -2.99 3.17 -10.39
N ARG A 73 -3.06 4.49 -10.20
CA ARG A 73 -2.71 5.51 -11.18
C ARG A 73 -1.44 6.20 -10.67
N GLU A 74 -0.39 6.14 -11.48
CA GLU A 74 0.96 6.55 -11.09
C GLU A 74 1.10 8.09 -10.96
N ASP A 75 0.24 8.85 -11.64
CA ASP A 75 0.36 10.32 -11.77
C ASP A 75 -0.59 11.15 -10.89
N LEU A 76 -1.17 10.57 -9.84
CA LEU A 76 -2.10 11.31 -8.99
C LEU A 76 -1.36 12.27 -8.03
N ASP A 77 -1.89 13.48 -7.85
CA ASP A 77 -1.41 14.37 -6.79
C ASP A 77 -1.74 13.73 -5.42
N PRO A 78 -0.75 13.52 -4.53
CA PRO A 78 -0.97 12.96 -3.19
C PRO A 78 -2.06 13.67 -2.39
N ARG A 79 -2.25 14.98 -2.59
CA ARG A 79 -3.29 15.75 -1.91
C ARG A 79 -4.69 15.28 -2.27
N ARG A 80 -4.89 14.78 -3.49
CA ARG A 80 -6.15 14.16 -3.94
C ARG A 80 -6.33 12.74 -3.42
N MET A 81 -5.29 12.15 -2.84
CA MET A 81 -5.28 10.80 -2.28
C MET A 81 -5.21 10.81 -0.75
N TYR A 82 -5.48 11.95 -0.11
CA TYR A 82 -5.42 12.09 1.35
C TYR A 82 -6.21 11.00 2.09
N CYS A 83 -7.44 10.71 1.65
CA CYS A 83 -8.24 9.64 2.26
C CYS A 83 -7.56 8.26 2.20
N LEU A 84 -6.88 7.96 1.07
CA LEU A 84 -6.12 6.71 0.94
C LEU A 84 -4.88 6.73 1.82
N ILE A 85 -4.19 7.87 1.94
CA ILE A 85 -3.03 8.04 2.80
C ILE A 85 -3.41 7.83 4.27
N GLU A 86 -4.51 8.42 4.72
CA GLU A 86 -5.01 8.22 6.10
C GLU A 86 -5.51 6.80 6.32
N PHE A 87 -6.14 6.18 5.33
CA PHE A 87 -6.50 4.77 5.40
C PHE A 87 -5.26 3.89 5.58
N ILE A 88 -4.21 4.10 4.78
CA ILE A 88 -2.92 3.40 4.91
C ILE A 88 -2.31 3.65 6.29
N ARG A 89 -2.28 4.89 6.78
CA ARG A 89 -1.77 5.23 8.11
C ARG A 89 -2.55 4.50 9.21
N THR A 90 -3.87 4.43 9.08
CA THR A 90 -4.74 3.67 9.99
C THR A 90 -4.44 2.18 9.96
N LEU A 91 -4.19 1.61 8.76
CA LEU A 91 -3.80 0.21 8.61
C LEU A 91 -2.45 -0.11 9.27
N ILE A 92 -1.48 0.80 9.18
CA ILE A 92 -0.14 0.64 9.78
C ILE A 92 -0.24 0.72 11.31
N ASN A 93 -1.02 1.68 11.84
CA ASN A 93 -1.15 1.89 13.27
C ASN A 93 -1.99 0.79 13.95
N ASN A 94 -2.90 0.15 13.21
CA ASN A 94 -3.73 -0.93 13.73
C ASN A 94 -2.99 -2.28 13.67
N LYS A 95 -2.16 -2.52 14.70
CA LYS A 95 -1.44 -3.78 14.91
C LYS A 95 -2.44 -4.93 15.09
N THR A 96 -2.72 -5.67 14.02
CA THR A 96 -3.55 -6.89 14.10
C THR A 96 -2.76 -8.04 14.67
N THR A 97 -2.77 -8.19 15.99
CA THR A 97 -2.15 -9.33 16.66
C THR A 97 -2.71 -10.66 16.16
N GLY A 98 -1.88 -11.45 15.49
CA GLY A 98 -2.07 -12.90 15.33
C GLY A 98 -2.52 -13.43 13.96
N ASN A 99 -2.77 -12.57 12.96
CA ASN A 99 -3.09 -13.04 11.59
C ASN A 99 -2.06 -12.57 10.56
N THR A 100 -1.02 -13.39 10.40
CA THR A 100 0.08 -13.22 9.45
C THR A 100 -0.37 -12.94 8.00
N PHE A 101 -1.49 -13.53 7.56
CA PHE A 101 -2.00 -13.33 6.19
C PHE A 101 -2.60 -11.94 5.99
N LEU A 102 -3.37 -11.45 6.97
CA LEU A 102 -3.96 -10.11 6.93
C LEU A 102 -2.87 -9.03 7.04
N GLU A 103 -1.90 -9.23 7.94
CA GLU A 103 -0.75 -8.33 8.07
C GLU A 103 0.03 -8.24 6.75
N THR A 104 0.36 -9.39 6.17
CA THR A 104 1.05 -9.48 4.88
C THR A 104 0.28 -8.77 3.76
N SER A 105 -1.03 -8.96 3.68
CA SER A 105 -1.87 -8.35 2.65
C SER A 105 -1.93 -6.82 2.77
N ARG A 106 -1.96 -6.29 4.00
CA ARG A 106 -1.88 -4.85 4.25
C ARG A 106 -0.54 -4.28 3.79
N TRP A 107 0.56 -4.96 4.10
CA TRP A 107 1.90 -4.53 3.68
C TRP A 107 2.08 -4.59 2.17
N PHE A 108 1.46 -5.57 1.51
CA PHE A 108 1.43 -5.62 0.06
C PHE A 108 0.75 -4.39 -0.56
N LEU A 109 -0.32 -3.87 0.06
CA LEU A 109 -0.95 -2.63 -0.39
C LEU A 109 -0.02 -1.42 -0.25
N VAL A 110 0.69 -1.29 0.87
CA VAL A 110 1.65 -0.21 1.09
C VAL A 110 2.80 -0.28 0.08
N LEU A 111 3.36 -1.48 -0.11
CA LEU A 111 4.44 -1.77 -1.06
C LEU A 111 4.11 -1.42 -2.51
N LYS A 112 2.84 -1.48 -2.91
CA LYS A 112 2.41 -1.16 -4.27
C LYS A 112 2.00 0.31 -4.45
N ARG A 113 2.23 1.17 -3.44
CA ARG A 113 1.87 2.60 -3.44
C ARG A 113 3.09 3.52 -3.40
N THR A 114 4.26 2.96 -3.67
CA THR A 114 5.58 3.58 -3.55
C THR A 114 5.89 4.54 -4.70
N ILE A 115 4.87 5.17 -5.29
CA ILE A 115 5.03 6.10 -6.42
C ILE A 115 4.97 7.56 -5.94
N PHE A 116 4.63 7.77 -4.67
CA PHE A 116 4.58 9.09 -4.01
C PHE A 116 5.76 9.34 -3.05
N GLU A 117 6.85 8.58 -3.20
CA GLU A 117 8.00 8.52 -2.27
C GLU A 117 8.50 9.90 -1.83
N TRP A 118 8.67 10.84 -2.77
CA TRP A 118 9.21 12.16 -2.45
C TRP A 118 8.18 13.18 -1.92
N ARG A 119 6.87 12.93 -2.08
CA ARG A 119 5.83 13.94 -1.78
C ARG A 119 5.17 13.80 -0.40
N ILE A 120 5.34 12.68 0.30
CA ILE A 120 4.66 12.39 1.58
C ILE A 120 5.66 11.97 2.68
N PRO A 121 6.61 12.83 3.08
CA PRO A 121 7.67 12.47 4.02
C PRO A 121 7.14 11.94 5.36
N THR A 122 6.04 12.50 5.89
CA THR A 122 5.47 12.12 7.19
C THR A 122 4.95 10.68 7.23
N LEU A 123 4.37 10.20 6.13
CA LEU A 123 3.94 8.80 6.02
C LEU A 123 5.14 7.85 6.02
N TRP A 124 6.20 8.21 5.28
CA TRP A 124 7.42 7.40 5.20
C TRP A 124 8.16 7.34 6.53
N CYS A 125 8.21 8.43 7.29
CA CYS A 125 8.74 8.41 8.65
C CYS A 125 7.94 7.45 9.57
N ALA A 126 6.61 7.47 9.49
CA ALA A 126 5.77 6.53 10.26
C ALA A 126 5.99 5.07 9.85
N ILE A 127 6.10 4.80 8.54
CA ILE A 127 6.42 3.46 8.02
C ILE A 127 7.81 3.02 8.51
N ASN A 128 8.80 3.90 8.48
CA ASN A 128 10.17 3.60 8.90
C ASN A 128 10.23 3.19 10.38
N GLU A 129 9.55 3.92 11.27
CA GLU A 129 9.49 3.55 12.69
C GLU A 129 8.77 2.21 12.91
N TYR A 130 7.67 1.97 12.19
CA TYR A 130 6.98 0.67 12.26
C TYR A 130 7.86 -0.48 11.78
N VAL A 131 8.58 -0.29 10.67
CA VAL A 131 9.48 -1.31 10.11
C VAL A 131 10.54 -1.69 11.13
N LYS A 132 11.15 -0.70 11.81
CA LYS A 132 12.13 -0.96 12.88
C LYS A 132 11.57 -1.89 13.95
N GLU A 133 10.36 -1.64 14.44
CA GLU A 133 9.74 -2.48 15.47
C GLU A 133 9.51 -3.93 15.02
N MET A 134 9.27 -4.16 13.73
CA MET A 134 8.87 -5.47 13.20
C MET A 134 10.00 -6.29 12.58
N LEU A 135 11.26 -5.82 12.61
CA LEU A 135 12.39 -6.60 12.07
C LEU A 135 12.58 -7.95 12.78
N ASP A 136 12.25 -8.03 14.08
CA ASP A 136 12.36 -9.26 14.88
C ASP A 136 11.06 -10.07 14.91
N HIS A 137 10.12 -9.80 14.00
CA HIS A 137 8.82 -10.48 14.00
C HIS A 137 9.00 -12.01 13.91
N PRO A 138 8.27 -12.84 14.70
CA PRO A 138 8.53 -14.28 14.78
C PRO A 138 8.30 -15.01 13.45
N TYR A 139 7.36 -14.54 12.64
CA TYR A 139 7.00 -15.18 11.37
C TYR A 139 7.89 -14.72 10.21
N LYS A 140 8.56 -15.68 9.56
CA LYS A 140 9.45 -15.47 8.40
C LYS A 140 8.77 -14.71 7.25
N ALA A 141 7.54 -15.08 6.89
CA ALA A 141 6.81 -14.43 5.81
C ALA A 141 6.68 -12.92 6.04
N VAL A 142 6.32 -12.49 7.25
CA VAL A 142 6.20 -11.07 7.61
C VAL A 142 7.55 -10.37 7.49
N ARG A 143 8.63 -10.99 7.96
CA ARG A 143 10.00 -10.45 7.81
C ARG A 143 10.40 -10.27 6.34
N GLU A 144 10.05 -11.21 5.46
CA GLU A 144 10.32 -11.09 4.01
C GLU A 144 9.54 -9.94 3.36
N TYR A 145 8.28 -9.72 3.74
CA TYR A 145 7.51 -8.57 3.26
C TYR A 145 8.04 -7.24 3.79
N ILE A 146 8.43 -7.19 5.07
CA ILE A 146 9.07 -6.01 5.65
C ILE A 146 10.41 -5.74 4.97
N ALA A 147 11.20 -6.77 4.67
CA ALA A 147 12.46 -6.61 3.94
C ALA A 147 12.23 -6.04 2.52
N ASN A 148 11.18 -6.49 1.83
CA ASN A 148 10.78 -5.89 0.56
C ASN A 148 10.36 -4.43 0.73
N LEU A 149 9.63 -4.09 1.80
CA LEU A 149 9.23 -2.71 2.10
C LEU A 149 10.44 -1.85 2.44
N HIS A 150 11.41 -2.40 3.16
CA HIS A 150 12.68 -1.76 3.44
C HIS A 150 13.49 -1.52 2.16
N CYS A 151 13.46 -2.45 1.20
CA CYS A 151 14.04 -2.22 -0.12
C CYS A 151 13.41 -1.01 -0.80
N VAL A 152 12.09 -0.81 -0.65
CA VAL A 152 11.45 0.41 -1.14
C VAL A 152 11.75 1.65 -0.27
N LEU A 153 11.87 1.48 1.06
CA LEU A 153 12.39 2.55 1.91
C LEU A 153 13.79 2.97 1.48
N SER A 154 14.66 2.07 1.00
CA SER A 154 15.97 2.46 0.47
C SER A 154 15.89 3.37 -0.76
N VAL A 155 14.86 3.22 -1.60
CA VAL A 155 14.54 4.19 -2.66
C VAL A 155 14.08 5.51 -2.05
N SER A 156 13.27 5.48 -0.98
CA SER A 156 12.87 6.69 -0.25
C SER A 156 14.05 7.41 0.46
N LEU A 157 15.00 6.63 0.99
CA LEU A 157 16.26 7.08 1.60
C LEU A 157 17.22 7.65 0.55
N SER A 158 17.06 7.27 -0.72
CA SER A 158 17.80 7.88 -1.84
C SER A 158 17.38 9.34 -2.07
N PHE A 159 16.28 9.80 -1.48
CA PHE A 159 15.89 11.22 -1.48
C PHE A 159 16.51 12.01 -0.32
N ASP A 160 17.25 11.38 0.61
CA ASP A 160 18.07 12.07 1.61
C ASP A 160 19.36 12.64 0.97
N ILE A 161 19.16 13.53 -0.02
CA ILE A 161 20.24 14.12 -0.81
C ILE A 161 20.71 15.40 -0.14
N LYS A 162 21.98 15.42 0.27
CA LYS A 162 22.64 16.63 0.79
C LYS A 162 23.11 17.50 -0.37
N LEU A 163 22.23 18.40 -0.82
CA LEU A 163 22.58 19.39 -1.85
C LEU A 163 23.39 20.54 -1.26
N PRO A 164 24.36 21.13 -2.00
CA PRO A 164 25.02 22.37 -1.59
C PRO A 164 23.97 23.48 -1.44
N ASN A 165 23.87 24.08 -0.24
CA ASN A 165 22.82 25.04 0.15
C ASN A 165 21.38 24.47 0.20
N GLY A 166 21.22 23.15 0.14
CA GLY A 166 19.94 22.49 0.32
C GLY A 166 19.52 22.49 1.79
N GLN A 167 18.22 22.60 2.04
CA GLN A 167 17.66 22.31 3.36
C GLN A 167 17.66 20.81 3.61
N SER A 168 17.76 20.42 4.89
CA SER A 168 17.61 19.01 5.28
C SER A 168 16.24 18.51 4.84
N THR A 169 16.21 17.28 4.33
CA THR A 169 14.94 16.67 3.91
C THR A 169 14.10 16.31 5.13
N HIS A 170 12.78 16.26 4.95
CA HIS A 170 11.84 15.75 5.96
C HIS A 170 11.66 14.23 5.88
N HIS A 171 12.38 13.58 4.96
CA HIS A 171 12.34 12.15 4.73
C HIS A 171 13.11 11.39 5.82
N PRO A 172 12.92 10.07 5.93
CA PRO A 172 13.71 9.28 6.86
C PRO A 172 15.21 9.43 6.58
N ASP A 173 16.00 9.66 7.63
CA ASP A 173 17.47 9.74 7.53
C ASP A 173 18.04 8.33 7.42
N ALA A 174 18.80 8.10 6.35
CA ALA A 174 19.40 6.81 6.05
C ALA A 174 20.44 6.40 7.12
N ASN A 175 21.27 7.35 7.56
CA ASN A 175 22.33 7.09 8.53
C ASN A 175 21.72 6.69 9.86
N ARG A 176 20.72 7.46 10.32
CA ARG A 176 20.00 7.15 11.56
C ARG A 176 19.36 5.77 11.54
N PHE A 177 18.84 5.34 10.39
CA PHE A 177 18.31 4.00 10.24
C PHE A 177 19.42 2.94 10.34
N ILE A 178 20.51 3.10 9.59
CA ILE A 178 21.65 2.19 9.62
C ILE A 178 22.25 2.08 11.01
N ASP A 179 22.39 3.19 11.73
CA ASP A 179 22.86 3.21 13.12
C ASP A 179 21.97 2.34 14.03
N THR A 180 20.65 2.45 13.86
CA THR A 180 19.67 1.62 14.61
C THR A 180 19.86 0.12 14.32
N ILE A 181 20.11 -0.25 13.07
CA ILE A 181 20.36 -1.65 12.69
C ILE A 181 21.71 -2.13 13.22
N HIS A 182 22.74 -1.28 13.12
CA HIS A 182 24.07 -1.57 13.60
C HIS A 182 24.07 -1.88 15.11
N GLU A 183 23.40 -1.05 15.91
CA GLU A 183 23.23 -1.28 17.35
C GLU A 183 22.55 -2.62 17.66
N ARG A 184 21.48 -2.96 16.92
CA ARG A 184 20.75 -4.23 17.11
C ARG A 184 21.57 -5.44 16.71
N LEU A 185 22.33 -5.33 15.62
CA LEU A 185 23.24 -6.39 15.19
C LEU A 185 24.34 -6.62 16.22
N HIS A 186 24.91 -5.54 16.78
CA HIS A 186 25.91 -5.64 17.84
C HIS A 186 25.36 -6.39 19.06
N GLN A 187 24.15 -6.04 19.50
CA GLN A 187 23.47 -6.74 20.60
C GLN A 187 23.22 -8.22 20.28
N ALA A 188 22.80 -8.54 19.05
CA ALA A 188 22.55 -9.91 18.63
C ALA A 188 23.83 -10.76 18.57
N ILE A 189 24.94 -10.19 18.09
CA ILE A 189 26.25 -10.86 18.04
C ILE A 189 26.75 -11.13 19.46
N GLU A 190 26.68 -10.16 20.37
CA GLU A 190 27.07 -10.38 21.77
C GLU A 190 26.27 -11.52 22.44
N ILE A 191 24.98 -11.63 22.15
CA ILE A 191 24.14 -12.72 22.64
C ILE A 191 24.57 -14.06 22.03
N TYR A 192 24.90 -14.09 20.75
CA TYR A 192 25.36 -15.29 20.06
C TYR A 192 26.72 -15.77 20.59
N GLU A 193 27.68 -14.88 20.75
CA GLU A 193 29.02 -15.19 21.28
C GLU A 193 28.99 -15.64 22.74
N ARG A 194 28.01 -15.19 23.53
CA ARG A 194 27.79 -15.65 24.91
C ARG A 194 27.08 -17.00 25.02
N LYS A 195 26.56 -17.58 23.93
CA LYS A 195 25.99 -18.93 24.00
C LYS A 195 27.12 -19.95 24.19
N PRO A 196 27.10 -20.76 25.27
CA PRO A 196 28.05 -21.84 25.40
C PRO A 196 27.88 -22.79 24.22
N LEU A 197 28.99 -23.21 23.62
CA LEU A 197 29.05 -24.30 22.66
C LEU A 197 28.45 -25.54 23.33
N GLY A 198 27.20 -25.83 23.00
CA GLY A 198 26.53 -27.09 23.33
C GLY A 198 26.95 -28.19 22.38
#